data_AF-L1KNN7-F1
#
_entry.id   AF-L1KNN7-F1
#
_cell.length_a   1.000
_cell.length_b   1.000
_cell.length_c   1.000
_cell.angle_alpha   90.00
_cell.angle_beta   90.00
_cell.angle_gamma   90.00
#
_symmetry.space_group_name_H-M   'P 1'
#
loop_
_entity.id
_entity.type
_entity.pdbx_description
1 polymer ?
#
loop_
_entity_poly.entity_id
_entity_poly.type
_entity_poly.pdbx_seq_one_letter_code
_entity_poly.pdbx_strand_id
1 'polypeptide(L)'
;MYDPTVARLTYRALLGRRRALILGALPLLLIVISVAVRVLSGADDQVAADLLGGFALATMVPIIGVIAGTGAIGPEIDDGSVVYLLAKPVKRPTIIFTKLIVAIAVTMAFSAIPTLLAGLILNGNGQQIAVAYTVAALVASIAYAAMFLLLGTVTRHAVVFGLVYALVWEALFGSLVEGARTLSVQQWALAVAHKVTDGDLITSEVGLPTAVILLTVVTLGATWYAGQKLRTLKLAGEE
;
A
#
# COMPACT_ATOMS: atom_id res chain seq x y z
N MET A 1 -12.17 17.47 2.99
CA MET A 1 -12.16 18.14 4.31
C MET A 1 -11.70 17.12 5.32
N TYR A 2 -10.65 17.42 6.08
CA TYR A 2 -9.93 16.49 6.98
C TYR A 2 -10.39 16.68 8.43
N ASP A 3 -10.56 15.61 9.19
CA ASP A 3 -10.90 15.68 10.62
C ASP A 3 -9.73 15.19 11.51
N PRO A 4 -9.10 16.06 12.30
CA PRO A 4 -7.92 15.70 13.10
C PRO A 4 -8.21 14.67 14.20
N THR A 5 -9.46 14.60 14.68
CA THR A 5 -9.85 13.64 15.74
C THR A 5 -9.97 12.24 15.14
N VAL A 6 -10.64 12.11 14.00
CA VAL A 6 -10.75 10.85 13.26
C VAL A 6 -9.37 10.36 12.85
N ALA A 7 -8.49 11.26 12.40
CA ALA A 7 -7.11 10.92 12.04
C ALA A 7 -6.34 10.37 13.24
N ARG A 8 -6.40 11.03 14.40
CA ARG A 8 -5.70 10.59 15.62
C ARG A 8 -6.19 9.23 16.12
N LEU A 9 -7.51 8.98 16.07
CA LEU A 9 -8.09 7.69 16.46
C LEU A 9 -7.66 6.58 15.51
N THR A 10 -7.74 6.82 14.20
CA THR A 10 -7.33 5.86 13.17
C THR A 10 -5.83 5.54 13.30
N TYR A 11 -4.99 6.56 13.48
CA TYR A 11 -3.55 6.39 13.68
C TYR A 11 -3.23 5.53 14.90
N ARG A 12 -3.89 5.79 16.04
CA ARG A 12 -3.73 4.99 17.26
C ARG A 12 -4.23 3.55 17.11
N ALA A 13 -5.31 3.35 16.35
CA ALA A 13 -5.85 2.02 16.07
C ALA A 13 -4.92 1.20 15.17
N LEU A 14 -4.28 1.84 14.18
CA LEU A 14 -3.32 1.21 13.29
C LEU A 14 -1.98 0.93 13.98
N LEU A 15 -1.44 1.90 14.71
CA LEU A 15 -0.13 1.81 15.38
C LEU A 15 -0.22 1.45 16.87
N GLY A 16 -1.29 0.76 17.27
CA GLY A 16 -1.35 0.15 18.60
C GLY A 16 -0.19 -0.83 18.80
N ARG A 17 0.31 -0.95 20.04
CA ARG A 17 1.57 -1.67 20.37
C ARG A 17 1.77 -2.99 19.63
N ARG A 18 0.77 -3.87 19.58
CA ARG A 18 0.88 -5.19 18.93
C ARG A 18 0.82 -5.12 17.40
N ARG A 19 -0.01 -4.24 16.83
CA ARG A 19 -0.17 -4.09 15.37
C ARG A 19 1.01 -3.38 14.74
N ALA A 20 1.57 -2.38 15.41
CA ALA A 20 2.79 -1.69 14.97
C ALA A 20 3.98 -2.65 14.82
N LEU A 21 4.11 -3.65 15.71
CA LEU A 21 5.16 -4.66 15.62
C LEU A 21 4.99 -5.54 14.37
N ILE A 22 3.77 -5.97 14.06
CA ILE A 22 3.49 -6.77 12.86
C ILE A 22 3.79 -5.95 11.59
N LEU A 23 3.38 -4.68 11.59
CA LEU A 23 3.58 -3.75 10.46
C LEU A 23 5.06 -3.43 10.25
N GLY A 24 5.87 -3.42 11.33
CA GLY A 24 7.32 -3.25 11.28
C GLY A 24 8.13 -4.52 10.99
N ALA A 25 7.53 -5.72 11.08
CA ALA A 25 8.25 -6.98 10.91
C ALA A 25 8.77 -7.18 9.48
N LEU A 26 7.93 -6.93 8.46
CA LEU A 26 8.31 -7.03 7.04
C LEU A 26 9.39 -6.01 6.65
N PRO A 27 9.24 -4.71 7.00
CA PRO A 27 10.32 -3.72 6.87
C PRO A 27 11.64 -4.13 7.49
N LEU A 28 11.60 -4.61 8.73
CA LEU A 28 12.80 -5.03 9.44
C LEU A 28 13.46 -6.22 8.73
N LEU A 29 12.65 -7.18 8.25
CA LEU A 29 13.14 -8.30 7.45
C LEU A 29 13.83 -7.82 6.17
N LEU A 30 13.25 -6.85 5.45
CA LEU A 30 13.88 -6.26 4.26
C LEU A 30 15.26 -5.68 4.60
N ILE A 31 15.37 -4.90 5.68
CA ILE A 31 16.66 -4.31 6.11
C ILE A 31 17.67 -5.41 6.47
N VAL A 32 17.27 -6.43 7.22
CA VAL A 32 18.14 -7.54 7.61
C VAL A 32 18.67 -8.28 6.38
N ILE A 33 17.79 -8.62 5.42
CA ILE A 33 18.19 -9.28 4.18
C ILE A 33 19.13 -8.35 3.39
N SER A 34 18.82 -7.06 3.31
CA SER A 34 19.64 -6.08 2.59
C SER A 34 21.06 -5.99 3.14
N VAL A 35 21.22 -5.95 4.47
CA VAL A 35 22.53 -5.97 5.14
C VAL A 35 23.24 -7.30 4.89
N ALA A 36 22.54 -8.42 5.03
CA ALA A 36 23.14 -9.74 4.81
C ALA A 36 23.66 -9.90 3.37
N VAL A 37 22.86 -9.53 2.37
CA VAL A 37 23.25 -9.53 0.96
C VAL A 37 24.45 -8.62 0.72
N ARG A 38 24.43 -7.40 1.29
CA ARG A 38 25.56 -6.46 1.15
C ARG A 38 26.86 -7.02 1.72
N VAL A 39 26.80 -7.74 2.83
CA VAL A 39 27.98 -8.36 3.48
C VAL A 39 28.48 -9.57 2.70
N LEU A 40 27.59 -10.38 2.15
CA LEU A 40 27.94 -11.64 1.49
C LEU A 40 28.34 -11.47 0.03
N SER A 41 27.62 -10.60 -0.71
CA SER A 41 27.75 -10.45 -2.15
C SER A 41 28.39 -9.12 -2.57
N GLY A 42 28.54 -8.17 -1.64
CA GLY A 42 29.06 -6.84 -1.95
C GLY A 42 28.02 -5.91 -2.60
N ALA A 43 28.51 -4.92 -3.34
CA ALA A 43 27.67 -3.97 -4.07
C ALA A 43 27.28 -4.55 -5.44
N ASP A 44 26.00 -4.84 -5.63
CA ASP A 44 25.47 -5.31 -6.92
C ASP A 44 24.10 -4.67 -7.19
N ASP A 45 24.03 -3.92 -8.28
CA ASP A 45 22.84 -3.18 -8.70
C ASP A 45 21.71 -4.10 -9.18
N GLN A 46 22.03 -5.26 -9.78
CA GLN A 46 21.03 -6.24 -10.21
C GLN A 46 20.39 -6.91 -9.00
N VAL A 47 21.21 -7.34 -8.03
CA VAL A 47 20.69 -7.94 -6.79
C VAL A 47 19.86 -6.93 -6.00
N ALA A 48 20.26 -5.66 -6.00
CA ALA A 48 19.46 -4.59 -5.40
C ALA A 48 18.11 -4.43 -6.11
N ALA A 49 18.09 -4.40 -7.45
CA ALA A 49 16.86 -4.30 -8.22
C ALA A 49 15.94 -5.51 -7.99
N ASP A 50 16.47 -6.72 -7.97
CA ASP A 50 15.70 -7.95 -7.75
C ASP A 50 15.08 -7.99 -6.35
N LEU A 51 15.85 -7.61 -5.32
CA LEU A 51 15.35 -7.59 -3.94
C LEU A 51 14.32 -6.47 -3.72
N LEU A 52 14.57 -5.27 -4.22
CA LEU A 52 13.62 -4.15 -4.07
C LEU A 52 12.37 -4.34 -4.93
N GLY A 53 12.50 -4.89 -6.13
CA GLY A 53 11.36 -5.20 -7.00
C GLY A 53 10.53 -6.38 -6.50
N GLY A 54 11.17 -7.51 -6.23
CA GLY A 54 10.48 -8.75 -5.84
C GLY A 54 10.00 -8.74 -4.40
N PHE A 55 10.83 -8.31 -3.45
CA PHE A 55 10.43 -8.31 -2.04
C PHE A 55 9.74 -7.00 -1.65
N ALA A 56 10.39 -5.85 -1.88
CA ALA A 56 9.86 -4.59 -1.35
C ALA A 56 8.56 -4.16 -2.08
N LEU A 57 8.59 -4.11 -3.42
CA LEU A 57 7.41 -3.71 -4.19
C LEU A 57 6.36 -4.80 -4.37
N ALA A 58 6.73 -6.01 -4.78
CA ALA A 58 5.73 -7.04 -5.11
C ALA A 58 5.07 -7.68 -3.89
N THR A 59 5.79 -7.73 -2.77
CA THR A 59 5.33 -8.47 -1.57
C THR A 59 5.03 -7.53 -0.41
N MET A 60 6.01 -6.73 0.01
CA MET A 60 5.90 -5.93 1.23
C MET A 60 4.87 -4.79 1.09
N VAL A 61 4.93 -3.98 0.02
CA VAL A 61 4.02 -2.83 -0.13
C VAL A 61 2.53 -3.25 -0.17
N PRO A 62 2.11 -4.27 -0.95
CA PRO A 62 0.73 -4.74 -0.94
C PRO A 62 0.29 -5.23 0.44
N ILE A 63 1.12 -6.04 1.12
CA ILE A 63 0.76 -6.58 2.45
C ILE A 63 0.59 -5.46 3.48
N ILE A 64 1.51 -4.48 3.51
CA ILE A 64 1.38 -3.31 4.38
C ILE A 64 0.11 -2.52 4.01
N GLY A 65 -0.16 -2.36 2.71
CA GLY A 65 -1.37 -1.72 2.21
C GLY A 65 -2.64 -2.44 2.67
N VAL A 66 -2.67 -3.79 2.67
CA VAL A 66 -3.79 -4.58 3.20
C VAL A 66 -3.98 -4.25 4.68
N ILE A 67 -2.94 -4.39 5.49
CA ILE A 67 -3.02 -4.19 6.94
C ILE A 67 -3.47 -2.77 7.27
N ALA A 68 -2.89 -1.75 6.64
CA ALA A 68 -3.20 -0.35 6.89
C ALA A 68 -4.57 0.06 6.33
N GLY A 69 -4.88 -0.34 5.09
CA GLY A 69 -6.12 -0.01 4.40
C GLY A 69 -7.34 -0.66 5.05
N THR A 70 -7.31 -1.98 5.25
CA THR A 70 -8.43 -2.66 5.93
C THR A 70 -8.48 -2.30 7.41
N GLY A 71 -7.34 -2.16 8.08
CA GLY A 71 -7.25 -1.82 9.49
C GLY A 71 -7.77 -0.41 9.81
N ALA A 72 -7.81 0.49 8.83
CA ALA A 72 -8.31 1.85 9.02
C ALA A 72 -9.83 1.90 9.23
N ILE A 73 -10.59 0.89 8.78
CA ILE A 73 -12.06 0.89 8.86
C ILE A 73 -12.68 -0.43 9.35
N GLY A 74 -12.02 -1.56 9.10
CA GLY A 74 -12.49 -2.90 9.45
C GLY A 74 -12.93 -3.05 10.92
N PRO A 75 -12.11 -2.67 11.91
CA PRO A 75 -12.50 -2.79 13.32
C PRO A 75 -13.80 -2.06 13.66
N GLU A 76 -14.05 -0.91 13.05
CA GLU A 76 -15.28 -0.16 13.31
C GLU A 76 -16.50 -0.90 12.74
N ILE A 77 -16.35 -1.53 11.57
CA ILE A 77 -17.40 -2.27 10.86
C ILE A 77 -17.69 -3.59 11.58
N ASP A 78 -16.65 -4.29 11.99
CA ASP A 78 -16.75 -5.60 12.65
C ASP A 78 -17.35 -5.48 14.06
N ASP A 79 -16.97 -4.44 14.81
CA ASP A 79 -17.48 -4.20 16.17
C ASP A 79 -18.89 -3.54 16.17
N GLY A 80 -19.47 -3.25 15.00
CA GLY A 80 -20.72 -2.49 14.86
C GLY A 80 -20.61 -1.02 15.31
N SER A 81 -19.44 -0.60 15.77
CA SER A 81 -19.19 0.73 16.32
C SER A 81 -19.16 1.85 15.26
N VAL A 82 -19.19 1.50 13.96
CA VAL A 82 -19.48 2.46 12.87
C VAL A 82 -20.73 3.28 13.22
N VAL A 83 -21.75 2.70 13.86
CA VAL A 83 -22.99 3.42 14.21
C VAL A 83 -22.71 4.63 15.12
N TYR A 84 -21.79 4.51 16.08
CA TYR A 84 -21.40 5.63 16.94
C TYR A 84 -20.62 6.71 16.18
N LEU A 85 -19.87 6.33 15.13
CA LEU A 85 -19.27 7.30 14.21
C LEU A 85 -20.31 7.96 13.31
N LEU A 86 -21.36 7.23 12.92
CA LEU A 86 -22.49 7.76 12.13
C LEU A 86 -23.38 8.72 12.92
N ALA A 87 -23.36 8.64 14.26
CA ALA A 87 -24.08 9.56 15.15
C ALA A 87 -23.39 10.93 15.26
N LYS A 88 -22.12 11.06 14.88
CA LYS A 88 -21.43 12.36 14.84
C LYS A 88 -21.87 13.17 13.61
N PRO A 89 -22.00 14.51 13.72
CA PRO A 89 -22.40 15.38 12.62
C PRO A 89 -21.25 15.62 11.61
N VAL A 90 -20.57 14.54 11.17
CA VAL A 90 -19.47 14.58 10.20
C VAL A 90 -19.95 13.95 8.90
N LYS A 91 -19.69 14.63 7.78
CA LYS A 91 -20.04 14.10 6.45
C LYS A 91 -19.30 12.77 6.22
N ARG A 92 -20.03 11.72 5.82
CA ARG A 92 -19.47 10.36 5.60
C ARG A 92 -18.25 10.31 4.65
N PRO A 93 -18.20 11.07 3.53
CA PRO A 93 -17.02 11.15 2.69
C PRO A 93 -15.77 11.74 3.40
N THR A 94 -15.96 12.65 4.37
CA THR A 94 -14.87 13.21 5.18
C THR A 94 -14.21 12.14 6.04
N ILE A 95 -14.98 11.19 6.58
CA ILE A 95 -14.46 10.09 7.40
C ILE A 95 -13.58 9.17 6.54
N ILE A 96 -14.08 8.72 5.40
CA ILE A 96 -13.33 7.89 4.44
C ILE A 96 -12.06 8.60 3.98
N PHE A 97 -12.17 9.85 3.56
CA PHE A 97 -11.02 10.63 3.09
C PHE A 97 -9.95 10.80 4.17
N THR A 98 -10.35 11.08 5.41
CA THR A 98 -9.43 11.22 6.54
C THR A 98 -8.74 9.90 6.87
N LYS A 99 -9.50 8.79 6.91
CA LYS A 99 -8.96 7.45 7.12
C LYS A 99 -7.99 7.04 6.02
N LEU A 100 -8.32 7.36 4.79
CA LEU A 100 -7.45 7.11 3.64
C LEU A 100 -6.12 7.86 3.77
N ILE A 101 -6.13 9.14 4.15
CA ILE A 101 -4.89 9.89 4.37
C ILE A 101 -4.01 9.20 5.42
N VAL A 102 -4.59 8.75 6.54
CA VAL A 102 -3.83 8.04 7.58
C VAL A 102 -3.32 6.70 7.06
N ALA A 103 -4.13 5.93 6.35
CA ALA A 103 -3.73 4.64 5.77
C ALA A 103 -2.59 4.82 4.75
N ILE A 104 -2.67 5.82 3.87
CA ILE A 104 -1.61 6.18 2.93
C ILE A 104 -0.34 6.55 3.69
N ALA A 105 -0.42 7.44 4.67
CA ALA A 105 0.75 7.89 5.43
C ALA A 105 1.43 6.73 6.17
N VAL A 106 0.67 5.85 6.81
CA VAL A 106 1.20 4.64 7.47
C VAL A 106 1.82 3.71 6.44
N THR A 107 1.14 3.45 5.32
CA THR A 107 1.65 2.56 4.27
C THR A 107 2.96 3.09 3.72
N MET A 108 3.03 4.38 3.35
CA MET A 108 4.24 5.04 2.86
C MET A 108 5.38 5.00 3.89
N ALA A 109 5.10 5.30 5.16
CA ALA A 109 6.12 5.32 6.19
C ALA A 109 6.77 3.94 6.39
N PHE A 110 5.97 2.88 6.33
CA PHE A 110 6.45 1.51 6.51
C PHE A 110 6.86 0.82 5.21
N SER A 111 6.57 1.39 4.04
CA SER A 111 7.00 0.83 2.75
C SER A 111 8.18 1.59 2.15
N ALA A 112 8.03 2.90 1.95
CA ALA A 112 8.98 3.72 1.23
C ALA A 112 10.25 4.00 2.04
N ILE A 113 10.14 4.28 3.34
CA ILE A 113 11.33 4.54 4.19
C ILE A 113 12.23 3.30 4.26
N PRO A 114 11.72 2.10 4.56
CA PRO A 114 12.54 0.88 4.57
C PRO A 114 13.08 0.52 3.19
N THR A 115 12.31 0.76 2.13
CA THR A 115 12.78 0.55 0.73
C THR A 115 13.94 1.47 0.40
N LEU A 116 13.88 2.75 0.80
CA LEU A 116 14.97 3.70 0.62
C LEU A 116 16.21 3.26 1.39
N LEU A 117 16.06 2.92 2.68
CA LEU A 117 17.16 2.46 3.53
C LEU A 117 17.79 1.18 2.98
N ALA A 118 16.99 0.20 2.58
CA ALA A 118 17.44 -1.03 1.94
C ALA A 118 18.23 -0.74 0.66
N GLY A 119 17.70 0.13 -0.21
CA GLY A 119 18.38 0.55 -1.42
C GLY A 119 19.71 1.24 -1.13
N LEU A 120 19.79 2.10 -0.11
CA LEU A 120 21.04 2.74 0.27
C LEU A 120 22.07 1.78 0.87
N ILE A 121 21.63 0.71 1.55
CA ILE A 121 22.50 -0.34 2.10
C ILE A 121 23.06 -1.22 0.98
N LEU A 122 22.19 -1.64 0.06
CA LEU A 122 22.53 -2.52 -1.04
C LEU A 122 23.40 -1.82 -2.07
N ASN A 123 23.11 -0.55 -2.34
CA ASN A 123 23.71 0.15 -3.46
C ASN A 123 25.12 0.67 -3.12
N GLY A 124 26.10 0.32 -3.96
CA GLY A 124 27.49 0.73 -3.80
C GLY A 124 27.89 2.03 -4.48
N ASN A 125 27.04 2.65 -5.33
CA ASN A 125 27.23 3.98 -5.96
C ASN A 125 26.03 4.50 -6.82
N GLY A 126 25.06 3.66 -7.22
CA GLY A 126 23.86 3.97 -7.99
C GLY A 126 22.63 4.40 -7.16
N GLN A 127 22.68 5.57 -6.52
CA GLN A 127 21.56 6.16 -5.74
C GLN A 127 20.20 6.19 -6.48
N GLN A 128 20.23 6.16 -7.80
CA GLN A 128 19.10 6.16 -8.71
C GLN A 128 18.16 4.96 -8.47
N ILE A 129 18.68 3.76 -8.20
CA ILE A 129 17.86 2.56 -7.97
C ILE A 129 17.07 2.70 -6.67
N ALA A 130 17.73 3.12 -5.59
CA ALA A 130 17.10 3.32 -4.29
C ALA A 130 15.97 4.35 -4.38
N VAL A 131 16.21 5.48 -5.07
CA VAL A 131 15.20 6.53 -5.29
C VAL A 131 14.05 6.02 -6.15
N ALA A 132 14.31 5.31 -7.23
CA ALA A 132 13.26 4.80 -8.12
C ALA A 132 12.29 3.87 -7.39
N TYR A 133 12.81 2.85 -6.69
CA TYR A 133 11.98 1.92 -5.94
C TYR A 133 11.25 2.60 -4.78
N THR A 134 11.83 3.66 -4.21
CA THR A 134 11.14 4.49 -3.20
C THR A 134 9.97 5.25 -3.81
N VAL A 135 10.14 5.86 -4.99
CA VAL A 135 9.05 6.54 -5.72
C VAL A 135 7.95 5.55 -6.08
N ALA A 136 8.31 4.38 -6.60
CA ALA A 136 7.34 3.33 -6.88
C ALA A 136 6.58 2.91 -5.60
N ALA A 137 7.28 2.72 -4.48
CA ALA A 137 6.65 2.35 -3.22
C ALA A 137 5.68 3.43 -2.73
N LEU A 138 6.03 4.71 -2.85
CA LEU A 138 5.14 5.83 -2.51
C LEU A 138 3.87 5.81 -3.38
N VAL A 139 4.02 5.70 -4.69
CA VAL A 139 2.88 5.70 -5.63
C VAL A 139 1.98 4.49 -5.42
N ALA A 140 2.58 3.30 -5.32
CA ALA A 140 1.85 2.06 -5.06
C ALA A 140 1.08 2.12 -3.72
N SER A 141 1.67 2.72 -2.69
CA SER A 141 1.05 2.86 -1.37
C SER A 141 -0.27 3.65 -1.42
N ILE A 142 -0.38 4.64 -2.31
CA ILE A 142 -1.62 5.41 -2.50
C ILE A 142 -2.74 4.49 -3.03
N ALA A 143 -2.45 3.79 -4.12
CA ALA A 143 -3.43 2.94 -4.80
C ALA A 143 -3.84 1.74 -3.92
N TYR A 144 -2.88 1.07 -3.30
CA TYR A 144 -3.17 -0.05 -2.40
C TYR A 144 -3.97 0.40 -1.18
N ALA A 145 -3.60 1.50 -0.52
CA ALA A 145 -4.37 2.00 0.61
C ALA A 145 -5.84 2.31 0.23
N ALA A 146 -6.07 2.91 -0.94
CA ALA A 146 -7.42 3.20 -1.44
C ALA A 146 -8.22 1.92 -1.74
N MET A 147 -7.62 0.97 -2.43
CA MET A 147 -8.26 -0.29 -2.80
C MET A 147 -8.58 -1.15 -1.57
N PHE A 148 -7.65 -1.31 -0.64
CA PHE A 148 -7.85 -2.12 0.55
C PHE A 148 -8.76 -1.45 1.57
N LEU A 149 -8.77 -0.12 1.65
CA LEU A 149 -9.77 0.61 2.43
C LEU A 149 -11.17 0.39 1.85
N LEU A 150 -11.32 0.41 0.52
CA LEU A 150 -12.59 0.06 -0.10
C LEU A 150 -13.02 -1.37 0.25
N LEU A 151 -12.11 -2.34 0.12
CA LEU A 151 -12.39 -3.73 0.47
C LEU A 151 -12.82 -3.87 1.94
N GLY A 152 -12.13 -3.18 2.85
CA GLY A 152 -12.50 -3.06 4.26
C GLY A 152 -13.88 -2.46 4.49
N THR A 153 -14.32 -1.56 3.61
CA THR A 153 -15.64 -0.92 3.71
C THR A 153 -16.76 -1.84 3.20
N VAL A 154 -16.47 -2.70 2.23
CA VAL A 154 -17.47 -3.55 1.55
C VAL A 154 -17.59 -4.93 2.19
N THR A 155 -16.52 -5.45 2.80
CA THR A 155 -16.40 -6.87 3.18
C THR A 155 -15.90 -7.04 4.61
N ARG A 156 -16.53 -7.93 5.39
CA ARG A 156 -16.04 -8.31 6.74
C ARG A 156 -14.70 -9.07 6.71
N HIS A 157 -14.46 -9.86 5.66
CA HIS A 157 -13.23 -10.64 5.47
C HIS A 157 -12.19 -9.92 4.60
N ALA A 158 -12.15 -8.58 4.63
CA ALA A 158 -11.32 -7.79 3.73
C ALA A 158 -9.82 -8.14 3.79
N VAL A 159 -9.30 -8.55 4.95
CA VAL A 159 -7.90 -8.99 5.10
C VAL A 159 -7.63 -10.24 4.26
N VAL A 160 -8.55 -11.20 4.24
CA VAL A 160 -8.39 -12.45 3.48
C VAL A 160 -8.38 -12.16 1.98
N PHE A 161 -9.36 -11.39 1.49
CA PHE A 161 -9.41 -11.01 0.08
C PHE A 161 -8.21 -10.14 -0.32
N GLY A 162 -7.79 -9.23 0.56
CA GLY A 162 -6.62 -8.39 0.32
C GLY A 162 -5.33 -9.21 0.23
N LEU A 163 -5.15 -10.20 1.09
CA LEU A 163 -4.01 -11.13 1.03
C LEU A 163 -4.05 -12.00 -0.22
N VAL A 164 -5.22 -12.52 -0.61
CA VAL A 164 -5.36 -13.28 -1.86
C VAL A 164 -4.97 -12.41 -3.04
N TYR A 165 -5.44 -11.17 -3.10
CA TYR A 165 -5.00 -10.24 -4.14
C TYR A 165 -3.49 -10.00 -4.10
N ALA A 166 -2.92 -9.64 -2.95
CA ALA A 166 -1.49 -9.34 -2.82
C ALA A 166 -0.59 -10.53 -3.19
N LEU A 167 -0.94 -11.74 -2.76
CA LEU A 167 -0.10 -12.93 -2.94
C LEU A 167 -0.37 -13.64 -4.27
N VAL A 168 -1.63 -13.76 -4.66
CA VAL A 168 -2.01 -14.51 -5.87
C VAL A 168 -1.93 -13.59 -7.09
N TRP A 169 -2.45 -12.37 -7.02
CA TRP A 169 -2.46 -11.46 -8.17
C TRP A 169 -1.09 -10.82 -8.40
N GLU A 170 -0.54 -10.13 -7.41
CA GLU A 170 0.70 -9.36 -7.60
C GLU A 170 1.93 -10.29 -7.64
N ALA A 171 2.09 -11.21 -6.68
CA ALA A 171 3.29 -12.05 -6.62
C ALA A 171 3.28 -13.24 -7.61
N LEU A 172 2.15 -13.93 -7.80
CA LEU A 172 2.07 -15.09 -8.68
C LEU A 172 1.70 -14.70 -10.12
N PHE A 173 0.57 -14.05 -10.36
CA PHE A 173 0.17 -13.70 -11.72
C PHE A 173 1.03 -12.57 -12.31
N GLY A 174 1.40 -11.59 -11.50
CA GLY A 174 2.33 -10.52 -11.91
C GLY A 174 3.73 -11.02 -12.25
N SER A 175 4.17 -12.18 -11.76
CA SER A 175 5.46 -12.76 -12.15
C SER A 175 5.35 -13.68 -13.37
N LEU A 176 4.23 -14.41 -13.56
CA LEU A 176 4.10 -15.46 -14.57
C LEU A 176 3.43 -15.03 -15.89
N VAL A 177 2.59 -13.99 -15.90
CA VAL A 177 1.74 -13.65 -17.06
C VAL A 177 1.91 -12.18 -17.46
N GLU A 178 2.52 -11.94 -18.62
CA GLU A 178 2.73 -10.59 -19.20
C GLU A 178 1.40 -9.82 -19.35
N GLY A 179 0.33 -10.48 -19.79
CA GLY A 179 -1.00 -9.86 -19.84
C GLY A 179 -1.52 -9.40 -18.48
N ALA A 180 -1.22 -10.13 -17.40
CA ALA A 180 -1.65 -9.79 -16.05
C ALA A 180 -0.84 -8.63 -15.44
N ARG A 181 0.44 -8.49 -15.83
CA ARG A 181 1.31 -7.36 -15.45
C ARG A 181 0.71 -6.01 -15.85
N THR A 182 -0.01 -5.94 -16.97
CA THR A 182 -0.69 -4.70 -17.37
C THR A 182 -1.79 -4.23 -16.41
N LEU A 183 -2.33 -5.13 -15.58
CA LEU A 183 -3.34 -4.86 -14.57
C LEU A 183 -2.78 -4.86 -13.13
N SER A 184 -1.46 -4.85 -12.98
CA SER A 184 -0.78 -4.82 -11.69
C SER A 184 -0.53 -3.38 -11.24
N VAL A 185 -0.91 -3.07 -10.00
CA VAL A 185 -0.64 -1.76 -9.39
C VAL A 185 0.87 -1.53 -9.23
N GLN A 186 1.63 -2.60 -8.99
CA GLN A 186 3.09 -2.55 -8.96
C GLN A 186 3.66 -2.06 -10.29
N GLN A 187 3.20 -2.60 -11.41
CA GLN A 187 3.70 -2.22 -12.75
C GLN A 187 3.37 -0.77 -13.10
N TRP A 188 2.19 -0.28 -12.69
CA TRP A 188 1.85 1.13 -12.86
C TRP A 188 2.75 2.05 -12.02
N ALA A 189 3.08 1.64 -10.80
CA ALA A 189 3.98 2.40 -9.94
C ALA A 189 5.43 2.40 -10.46
N LEU A 190 5.90 1.27 -11.01
CA LEU A 190 7.20 1.17 -11.68
C LEU A 190 7.28 2.07 -12.92
N ALA A 191 6.20 2.19 -13.71
CA ALA A 191 6.16 3.10 -14.86
C ALA A 191 6.42 4.55 -14.45
N VAL A 192 5.89 4.97 -13.30
CA VAL A 192 6.13 6.31 -12.74
C VAL A 192 7.57 6.45 -12.26
N ALA A 193 8.10 5.45 -11.55
CA ALA A 193 9.47 5.46 -11.06
C ALA A 193 10.51 5.52 -12.19
N HIS A 194 10.30 4.75 -13.26
CA HIS A 194 11.17 4.74 -14.44
C HIS A 194 11.30 6.15 -15.04
N LYS A 195 10.20 6.90 -15.14
CA LYS A 195 10.24 8.27 -15.66
C LYS A 195 10.97 9.26 -14.74
N VAL A 196 10.87 9.09 -13.43
CA VAL A 196 11.51 9.98 -12.46
C VAL A 196 13.02 9.77 -12.42
N THR A 197 13.47 8.58 -12.79
CA THR A 197 14.87 8.21 -12.65
C THR A 197 15.61 8.00 -13.96
N ASP A 198 15.00 7.97 -15.16
CA ASP A 198 15.70 7.78 -16.45
C ASP A 198 16.73 6.61 -16.43
N GLY A 199 16.44 5.55 -15.66
CA GLY A 199 17.38 4.46 -15.39
C GLY A 199 17.09 3.22 -16.26
N ASP A 200 18.09 2.78 -17.04
CA ASP A 200 18.02 1.64 -17.97
C ASP A 200 17.72 0.28 -17.30
N LEU A 201 17.90 0.18 -15.99
CA LEU A 201 17.71 -1.07 -15.22
C LEU A 201 16.26 -1.28 -14.73
N ILE A 202 15.36 -0.32 -14.95
CA ILE A 202 13.99 -0.38 -14.43
C ILE A 202 13.03 -0.40 -15.61
N THR A 203 12.64 -1.60 -16.01
CA THR A 203 11.67 -1.78 -17.08
C THR A 203 10.25 -1.78 -16.52
N SER A 204 9.35 -1.08 -17.20
CA SER A 204 7.91 -1.19 -16.98
C SER A 204 7.26 -1.63 -18.27
N GLU A 205 6.35 -2.59 -18.18
CA GLU A 205 5.60 -3.08 -19.34
C GLU A 205 4.45 -2.14 -19.74
N VAL A 206 4.13 -1.16 -18.90
CA VAL A 206 3.01 -0.24 -19.12
C VAL A 206 3.54 1.15 -19.43
N GLY A 207 3.02 1.76 -20.50
CA GLY A 207 3.32 3.15 -20.82
C GLY A 207 2.86 4.09 -19.69
N LEU A 208 3.69 5.11 -19.39
CA LEU A 208 3.41 6.08 -18.32
C LEU A 208 2.01 6.71 -18.39
N PRO A 209 1.47 7.13 -19.56
CA PRO A 209 0.13 7.70 -19.62
C PRO A 209 -0.94 6.72 -19.10
N THR A 210 -0.84 5.45 -19.51
CA THR A 210 -1.76 4.40 -19.09
C THR A 210 -1.66 4.14 -17.59
N ALA A 211 -0.44 4.05 -17.05
CA ALA A 211 -0.19 3.86 -15.63
C ALA A 211 -0.81 4.99 -14.78
N VAL A 212 -0.60 6.25 -15.17
CA VAL A 212 -1.14 7.42 -14.43
C VAL A 212 -2.67 7.44 -14.47
N ILE A 213 -3.27 7.12 -15.63
CA ILE A 213 -4.73 7.04 -15.77
C ILE A 213 -5.28 5.95 -14.85
N LEU A 214 -4.72 4.73 -14.90
CA LEU A 214 -5.20 3.60 -14.11
C LEU A 214 -5.04 3.85 -12.60
N LEU A 215 -3.89 4.37 -12.16
CA LEU A 215 -3.67 4.74 -10.76
C LEU A 215 -4.67 5.79 -10.29
N THR A 216 -4.93 6.80 -11.10
CA THR A 216 -5.88 7.87 -10.77
C THR A 216 -7.32 7.33 -10.70
N VAL A 217 -7.73 6.55 -11.69
CA VAL A 217 -9.06 5.95 -11.77
C VAL A 217 -9.30 4.99 -10.61
N VAL A 218 -8.34 4.11 -10.30
CA VAL A 218 -8.45 3.16 -9.17
C VAL A 218 -8.50 3.91 -7.85
N THR A 219 -7.62 4.88 -7.62
CA THR A 219 -7.56 5.61 -6.36
C THR A 219 -8.84 6.43 -6.13
N LEU A 220 -9.27 7.22 -7.11
CA LEU A 220 -10.46 8.06 -6.99
C LEU A 220 -11.73 7.22 -6.98
N GLY A 221 -11.83 6.20 -7.84
CA GLY A 221 -12.95 5.29 -7.92
C GLY A 221 -13.14 4.51 -6.62
N ALA A 222 -12.07 3.95 -6.05
CA ALA A 222 -12.12 3.24 -4.79
C ALA A 222 -12.53 4.15 -3.63
N THR A 223 -11.95 5.35 -3.55
CA THR A 223 -12.28 6.34 -2.51
C THR A 223 -13.73 6.79 -2.60
N TRP A 224 -14.20 7.11 -3.81
CA TRP A 224 -15.57 7.55 -4.04
C TRP A 224 -16.57 6.44 -3.72
N TYR A 225 -16.32 5.22 -4.20
CA TYR A 225 -17.21 4.08 -3.97
C TYR A 225 -17.25 3.68 -2.48
N ALA A 226 -16.11 3.73 -1.77
CA ALA A 226 -16.08 3.54 -0.31
C ALA A 226 -16.92 4.61 0.41
N GLY A 227 -16.81 5.86 -0.01
CA GLY A 227 -17.64 6.97 0.47
C GLY A 227 -19.13 6.74 0.27
N GLN A 228 -19.54 6.27 -0.91
CA GLN A 228 -20.94 5.94 -1.20
C GLN A 228 -21.42 4.74 -0.41
N LYS A 229 -20.64 3.65 -0.34
CA LYS A 229 -21.01 2.45 0.40
C LYS A 229 -21.24 2.77 1.87
N LEU A 230 -20.38 3.60 2.48
CA LEU A 230 -20.54 4.02 3.86
C LEU A 230 -21.84 4.82 4.10
N ARG A 231 -22.41 5.48 3.09
CA ARG A 231 -23.75 6.12 3.17
C ARG A 231 -24.89 5.11 3.19
N THR A 232 -24.71 3.96 2.54
CA THR A 232 -25.75 2.92 2.44
C THR A 232 -25.79 1.98 3.64
N LEU A 233 -24.74 1.95 4.46
CA LEU A 233 -24.73 1.21 5.72
C LEU A 233 -25.81 1.79 6.65
N LYS A 234 -26.86 0.99 6.85
CA LYS A 234 -27.95 1.20 7.82
C LYS A 234 -27.66 0.37 9.08
N LEU A 235 -28.27 0.75 10.19
CA LEU A 235 -28.25 0.03 11.47
C LEU A 235 -28.41 -1.47 11.22
N ALA A 236 -27.43 -2.28 11.64
CA ALA A 236 -27.70 -3.68 11.89
C ALA A 236 -28.68 -3.71 13.05
N GLY A 237 -29.97 -3.79 12.73
CA GLY A 237 -30.96 -4.30 13.66
C GLY A 237 -30.54 -5.70 14.06
N GLU A 238 -30.69 -5.97 15.34
CA GLU A 238 -30.45 -7.25 16.00
C GLU A 238 -30.97 -8.41 15.15
N GLU A 239 -30.09 -9.34 14.80
CA GLU A 239 -30.42 -10.76 14.63
C GLU A 239 -29.62 -11.56 15.65
#